data_AF-A0A969E419-F1
#
_entry.id   AF-A0A969E419-F1
#
_cell.length_a   1.000
_cell.length_b   1.000
_cell.length_c   1.000
_cell.angle_alpha   90.00
_cell.angle_beta   90.00
_cell.angle_gamma   90.00
#
_symmetry.space_group_name_H-M   'P 1'
#
loop_
_entity.id
_entity.type
_entity.pdbx_description
1 polymer ?
#
loop_
_entity_poly.entity_id
_entity_poly.type
_entity_poly.pdbx_seq_one_letter_code
_entity_poly.pdbx_strand_id
1 'polypeptide(L)' 'MSATMGGVDLISIELGKNSDFDRRIARNVLNIMQLESYLDRVIDPAAGSFYFETLTENIAESAWLQFQEMTL' A
#
# COMPACT_ATOMS: atom_id res chain seq x y z
N MET A 1 -1.77 5.19 -2.55
CA MET A 1 -3.01 4.84 -1.83
C MET A 1 -2.95 3.42 -1.28
N SER A 2 -2.85 2.37 -2.10
CA SER A 2 -2.78 0.98 -1.59
C SER A 2 -1.68 0.76 -0.55
N ALA A 3 -0.50 1.35 -0.76
CA ALA A 3 0.58 1.34 0.23
C ALA A 3 0.16 1.98 1.57
N THR A 4 -0.52 3.14 1.54
CA THR A 4 -1.02 3.82 2.74
C THR A 4 -2.08 2.97 3.46
N MET A 5 -3.01 2.36 2.71
CA MET A 5 -4.05 1.50 3.30
C MET A 5 -3.47 0.21 3.88
N GLY A 6 -2.40 -0.32 3.29
CA GLY A 6 -1.67 -1.48 3.81
C GLY A 6 -0.75 -1.18 5.00
N GLY A 7 -0.78 0.03 5.56
CA GLY A 7 -0.06 0.37 6.79
C GLY A 7 1.46 0.46 6.67
N VAL A 8 2.00 0.85 5.51
CA VAL A 8 3.46 0.98 5.34
C VAL A 8 4.05 2.14 6.14
N ASP A 9 5.28 1.97 6.64
CA ASP A 9 6.00 3.03 7.37
C ASP A 9 6.55 4.14 6.47
N LEU A 10 6.86 3.80 5.21
CA LEU A 10 7.48 4.72 4.24
C LEU A 10 6.91 4.51 2.84
N ILE A 11 6.63 5.63 2.16
CA ILE A 11 6.23 5.65 0.75
C ILE A 11 7.25 6.45 -0.04
N SER A 12 7.83 5.83 -1.07
CA SER A 12 8.66 6.51 -2.07
C SER A 12 7.95 6.49 -3.43
N ILE A 13 8.03 7.61 -4.15
CA ILE A 13 7.48 7.74 -5.50
C ILE A 13 8.65 7.93 -6.45
N GLU A 14 8.77 7.05 -7.43
CA GLU A 14 9.79 7.16 -8.47
C GLU A 14 9.55 8.40 -9.33
N LEU A 15 10.62 9.15 -9.58
CA LEU A 15 10.57 10.38 -10.38
C LEU A 15 10.94 10.06 -11.83
N GLY A 16 10.27 10.74 -12.76
CA GLY A 16 10.58 10.68 -14.18
C GLY A 16 11.74 11.57 -14.58
N LYS A 17 11.86 11.80 -15.89
CA LYS A 17 12.97 12.57 -16.51
C LYS A 17 12.96 14.07 -16.15
N ASN A 18 11.83 14.63 -15.73
CA ASN A 18 11.69 16.04 -15.39
C ASN A 18 11.58 16.18 -13.87
N SER A 19 12.73 16.13 -13.18
CA SER A 19 12.80 15.95 -11.72
C SER A 19 11.98 16.97 -10.93
N ASP A 20 11.90 18.23 -11.36
CA ASP A 20 11.22 19.29 -10.58
C ASP A 20 9.70 19.20 -10.65
N PHE A 21 9.15 18.97 -11.84
CA PHE A 21 7.71 18.79 -12.01
C PHE A 21 7.27 17.49 -11.34
N ASP A 22 7.99 16.40 -11.59
CA ASP A 22 7.68 15.08 -11.04
C ASP A 22 7.77 15.10 -9.50
N ARG A 23 8.78 15.78 -8.93
CA ARG A 23 8.91 15.97 -7.48
C ARG A 23 7.77 16.79 -6.89
N ARG A 24 7.22 17.77 -7.63
CA ARG A 24 6.03 18.52 -7.17
C ARG A 24 4.80 17.61 -7.16
N ILE A 25 4.58 16.84 -8.21
CA ILE A 25 3.46 15.89 -8.29
C ILE A 25 3.56 14.84 -7.18
N ALA A 26 4.74 14.22 -7.00
CA ALA A 26 4.98 13.23 -5.95
C ALA A 26 4.66 13.78 -4.55
N ARG A 27 5.15 14.98 -4.22
CA ARG A 27 4.85 15.63 -2.93
C ARG A 27 3.36 15.93 -2.76
N ASN A 28 2.70 16.45 -3.79
CA ASN A 28 1.29 16.78 -3.71
C ASN A 28 0.41 15.54 -3.51
N VAL A 29 0.72 14.43 -4.20
CA VAL A 29 0.01 13.16 -4.01
C VAL A 29 0.15 12.67 -2.57
N LEU A 30 1.35 12.77 -1.98
CA LEU A 30 1.57 12.42 -0.57
C LEU A 30 0.81 13.36 0.38
N ASN A 31 0.81 14.67 0.12
CA ASN A 31 0.05 15.63 0.91
C ASN A 31 -1.45 15.35 0.89
N ILE A 32 -2.03 15.06 -0.27
CA ILE A 32 -3.45 14.72 -0.39
C ILE A 32 -3.75 13.44 0.42
N MET A 33 -2.89 12.42 0.32
CA MET A 33 -3.06 11.19 1.09
C MET A 33 -3.01 11.43 2.61
N GLN A 34 -2.13 12.30 3.10
CA GLN A 34 -2.01 12.57 4.53
C GLN A 34 -3.05 13.56 5.08
N LEU A 35 -3.37 14.60 4.32
CA LEU A 35 -4.10 15.76 4.85
C LEU A 35 -5.57 15.80 4.42
N GLU A 36 -5.92 15.15 3.32
CA GLU A 36 -7.25 15.32 2.68
C GLU A 36 -8.01 14.00 2.50
N SER A 37 -7.34 12.85 2.53
CA SER A 37 -7.97 11.55 2.25
C SER A 37 -8.70 10.92 3.44
N TYR A 38 -8.49 11.42 4.66
CA TYR A 38 -9.02 10.87 5.92
C TYR A 38 -8.66 9.40 6.19
N LEU A 39 -7.72 8.83 5.43
CA LEU A 39 -7.24 7.46 5.63
C LEU A 39 -6.51 7.30 6.99
N ASP A 40 -6.11 8.40 7.62
CA ASP A 40 -5.48 8.47 8.94
C ASP A 40 -6.49 8.44 10.10
N ARG A 41 -7.80 8.50 9.83
CA ARG A 41 -8.85 8.56 10.87
C ARG A 41 -9.13 7.22 11.54
N VAL A 42 -8.74 6.12 10.91
CA VAL A 42 -8.93 4.75 11.41
C VAL A 42 -7.61 4.00 11.20
N ILE A 43 -7.26 3.14 12.16
CA ILE A 43 -5.98 2.39 12.14
C ILE A 43 -5.89 1.47 10.91
N ASP A 44 -6.99 0.78 10.59
CA ASP A 44 -7.09 -0.07 9.41
C ASP A 44 -8.41 0.21 8.67
N PRO A 45 -8.38 0.92 7.53
CA PRO A 45 -9.56 1.22 6.74
C PRO A 45 -10.06 0.03 5.91
N ALA A 46 -9.26 -1.03 5.74
CA ALA A 46 -9.61 -2.22 4.96
C ALA A 46 -10.23 -3.34 5.83
N ALA A 47 -9.98 -3.31 7.15
CA ALA A 47 -10.50 -4.28 8.11
C ALA A 47 -12.02 -4.49 8.00
N GLY A 48 -12.45 -5.75 8.03
CA GLY A 48 -13.86 -6.13 7.98
C GLY A 48 -14.49 -6.14 6.59
N SER A 49 -13.74 -5.77 5.55
CA SER A 49 -14.15 -6.00 4.16
C SER A 49 -14.01 -7.47 3.80
N PHE A 50 -15.12 -8.15 3.55
CA PHE A 50 -15.12 -9.55 3.12
C PHE A 50 -14.15 -9.83 1.96
N TYR A 51 -14.01 -8.88 1.03
CA TYR A 51 -13.10 -9.00 -0.10
C TYR A 51 -11.62 -8.90 0.32
N PHE A 52 -11.25 -7.92 1.15
CA PHE A 52 -9.85 -7.77 1.58
C PHE A 52 -9.41 -8.93 2.48
N GLU A 53 -10.28 -9.41 3.38
CA GLU A 53 -9.99 -10.56 4.23
C GLU A 53 -9.76 -11.82 3.39
N THR A 54 -10.69 -12.13 2.47
CA THR A 54 -10.59 -13.33 1.61
C THR A 54 -9.36 -13.26 0.70
N LEU A 55 -9.07 -12.08 0.15
CA LEU A 55 -7.90 -11.88 -0.71
C LEU A 55 -6.60 -12.04 0.08
N THR A 56 -6.54 -11.51 1.30
CA THR A 56 -5.36 -11.59 2.16
C THR A 56 -5.06 -13.04 2.54
N GLU A 57 -6.09 -13.82 2.91
CA GLU A 57 -5.95 -15.25 3.20
C GLU A 57 -5.42 -16.03 1.98
N ASN A 58 -6.02 -15.83 0.81
CA ASN A 58 -5.60 -16.52 -0.42
C ASN A 58 -4.14 -16.22 -0.80
N ILE A 59 -3.70 -14.97 -0.61
CA ILE A 59 -2.31 -14.57 -0.87
C ILE A 59 -1.37 -15.23 0.15
N ALA A 60 -1.74 -15.27 1.43
CA ALA A 60 -0.95 -15.89 2.48
C ALA A 60 -0.77 -17.41 2.25
N GLU A 61 -1.86 -18.11 1.92
CA GLU A 61 -1.82 -19.55 1.61
C GLU A 61 -0.93 -19.83 0.39
N SER A 62 -1.10 -19.05 -0.69
CA SER A 62 -0.30 -19.20 -1.91
C SER A 62 1.19 -18.96 -1.66
N ALA A 63 1.54 -17.94 -0.87
CA ALA A 63 2.93 -17.64 -0.51
C ALA A 63 3.53 -18.74 0.37
N TRP A 64 2.75 -19.29 1.31
CA TRP A 64 3.19 -20.37 2.17
C TRP A 64 3.47 -21.67 1.41
N LEU A 65 2.61 -22.04 0.45
CA LEU A 65 2.83 -23.20 -0.41
C LEU A 65 4.14 -23.07 -1.21
N GLN A 66 4.38 -21.91 -1.84
CA GLN A 66 5.64 -21.65 -2.55
C GLN A 66 6.85 -21.72 -1.62
N PHE A 67 6.74 -21.20 -0.40
CA PHE A 67 7.81 -21.29 0.59
C PHE A 67 8.13 -22.75 0.96
N GLN A 68 7.11 -23.58 1.17
CA GLN A 68 7.30 -25.00 1.47
C GLN A 68 7.95 -25.75 0.30
N GLU A 69 7.56 -25.46 -0.94
CA GLU A 69 8.18 -26.05 -2.14
C GLU A 69 9.66 -25.70 -2.28
N MET A 70 10.10 -24.50 -1.86
CA MET A 70 11.52 -24.13 -1.88
C MET A 70 12.36 -24.79 -0.79
N THR A 71 11.72 -25.26 0.28
CA THR A 71 12.41 -25.80 1.47
C THR A 71 12.47 -27.33 1.51
N LEU A 72 11.72 -28.01 0.62
CA LEU A 72 11.68 -29.46 0.41
C LEU A 72 12.57 -29.86 -0.78
#